data_AF-A0AAV0YKF3-F1
#
_entry.id   AF-A0AAV0YKF3-F1
#
_cell.length_a   1.000
_cell.length_b   1.000
_cell.length_c   1.000
_cell.angle_alpha   90.00
_cell.angle_beta   90.00
_cell.angle_gamma   90.00
#
_symmetry.space_group_name_H-M   'P 1'
#
loop_
_entity.id
_entity.type
_entity.pdbx_description
1 polymer ?
#
loop_
_entity_poly.entity_id
_entity_poly.type
_entity_poly.pdbx_seq_one_letter_code
_entity_poly.pdbx_strand_id
1 'polypeptide(L)'
;MAEEVTASDASKRKNLLCEGDQGISEAIRVGVVGVMMQGQASMDMAISFPLPACYLQLKDAAKILTYIRSTSFPTAAILKTIEVKDSLAPVVASFSSRGPNKAAPEILKPDFISPGVDIMASWSPISDISGETRKLMFNIISRTSMACPHVSGAAVYVKSFHLTWLPAAIRSALMITG
;
A
#
# COMPACT_ATOMS: atom_id res chain seq x y z
N MET A 1 2.16 -22.21 -8.60
CA MET A 1 1.32 -23.36 -8.17
C MET A 1 0.38 -22.83 -7.10
N ALA A 2 -0.94 -23.03 -7.21
CA ALA A 2 -1.91 -22.50 -6.24
C ALA A 2 -2.44 -23.65 -5.35
N GLU A 3 -2.46 -23.46 -4.04
CA GLU A 3 -3.02 -24.43 -3.08
C GLU A 3 -4.32 -23.86 -2.48
N GLU A 4 -5.36 -24.70 -2.37
CA GLU A 4 -6.69 -24.32 -1.88
C GLU A 4 -6.82 -24.52 -0.36
N VAL A 5 -7.47 -23.57 0.32
CA VAL A 5 -7.80 -23.64 1.76
C VAL A 5 -9.31 -23.48 1.92
N THR A 6 -9.98 -24.41 2.60
CA THR A 6 -11.44 -24.36 2.75
C THR A 6 -11.89 -23.37 3.84
N ALA A 7 -12.97 -22.61 3.61
CA ALA A 7 -13.64 -21.88 4.70
C ALA A 7 -14.61 -22.79 5.46
N SER A 8 -14.95 -22.44 6.69
CA SER A 8 -15.62 -23.28 7.69
C SER A 8 -17.10 -23.66 7.42
N ASP A 9 -17.60 -23.54 6.19
CA ASP A 9 -19.01 -23.86 5.87
C ASP A 9 -19.16 -24.61 4.52
N ALA A 10 -19.96 -25.67 4.53
CA ALA A 10 -19.88 -26.85 3.66
C ALA A 10 -20.49 -26.70 2.24
N SER A 11 -20.44 -25.51 1.65
CA SER A 11 -20.88 -25.28 0.27
C SER A 11 -19.95 -24.27 -0.43
N LYS A 12 -18.86 -24.80 -1.00
CA LYS A 12 -18.00 -24.18 -2.04
C LYS A 12 -17.48 -22.74 -1.78
N ARG A 13 -17.06 -22.42 -0.56
CA ARG A 13 -16.31 -21.18 -0.29
C ARG A 13 -14.86 -21.51 0.08
N LYS A 14 -13.93 -21.36 -0.87
CA LYS A 14 -12.50 -21.64 -0.68
C LYS A 14 -11.69 -20.34 -0.72
N ASN A 15 -10.66 -20.25 0.11
CA ASN A 15 -9.58 -19.29 -0.01
C ASN A 15 -8.47 -19.90 -0.87
N LEU A 16 -7.72 -19.06 -1.59
CA LEU A 16 -6.63 -19.50 -2.45
C LEU A 16 -5.31 -18.93 -1.96
N LEU A 17 -4.26 -19.77 -1.87
CA LEU A 17 -2.89 -19.33 -1.68
C LEU A 17 -2.17 -19.28 -3.03
N CYS A 18 -1.75 -18.07 -3.43
CA CYS A 18 -1.12 -17.78 -4.71
C CYS A 18 0.31 -17.26 -4.53
N GLU A 19 1.16 -17.55 -5.51
CA GLU A 19 2.48 -16.94 -5.64
C GLU A 19 2.37 -15.68 -6.51
N GLY A 20 2.93 -14.56 -6.03
CA GLY A 20 2.87 -13.26 -6.69
C GLY A 20 1.50 -12.56 -6.59
N ASP A 21 1.41 -11.39 -7.22
CA ASP A 21 0.22 -10.52 -7.25
C ASP A 21 -0.75 -10.84 -8.41
N GLN A 22 -0.29 -11.59 -9.41
CA GLN A 22 -1.05 -11.94 -10.61
C GLN A 22 -2.19 -12.94 -10.36
N GLY A 23 -2.23 -13.57 -9.18
CA GLY A 23 -3.22 -14.59 -8.84
C GLY A 23 -4.66 -14.08 -8.65
N ILE A 24 -4.86 -12.76 -8.51
CA ILE A 24 -6.17 -12.20 -8.14
C ILE A 24 -7.18 -12.27 -9.28
N SER A 25 -6.77 -11.95 -10.52
CA SER A 25 -7.67 -11.97 -11.67
C SER A 25 -8.27 -13.36 -11.89
N GLU A 26 -7.45 -14.40 -11.77
CA GLU A 26 -7.90 -15.79 -11.88
C GLU A 26 -8.69 -16.24 -10.65
N ALA A 27 -8.30 -15.81 -9.44
CA ALA A 27 -9.06 -16.06 -8.22
C ALA A 27 -10.51 -15.53 -8.30
N ILE A 28 -10.70 -14.32 -8.84
CA ILE A 28 -12.03 -13.75 -9.10
C ILE A 28 -12.81 -14.63 -10.09
N ARG A 29 -12.16 -15.07 -11.18
CA ARG A 29 -12.79 -15.89 -12.21
C ARG A 29 -13.28 -17.24 -11.69
N VAL A 30 -12.51 -17.87 -10.80
CA VAL A 30 -12.88 -19.18 -10.21
C VAL A 30 -13.84 -19.05 -9.01
N GLY A 31 -14.19 -17.82 -8.60
CA GLY A 31 -15.17 -17.57 -7.55
C GLY A 31 -14.69 -17.89 -6.13
N VAL A 32 -13.40 -17.68 -5.83
CA VAL A 32 -12.91 -17.83 -4.44
C VAL A 32 -13.42 -16.71 -3.54
N VAL A 33 -13.46 -16.97 -2.24
CA VAL A 33 -13.94 -16.00 -1.24
C VAL A 33 -12.84 -15.17 -0.60
N GLY A 34 -11.58 -15.53 -0.83
CA GLY A 34 -10.42 -14.80 -0.34
C GLY A 34 -9.11 -15.28 -0.96
N VAL A 35 -8.11 -14.41 -0.97
CA VAL A 35 -6.80 -14.70 -1.59
C VAL A 35 -5.66 -14.32 -0.65
N MET A 36 -4.78 -15.28 -0.40
CA MET A 36 -3.50 -15.05 0.25
C MET A 36 -2.43 -15.05 -0.82
N MET A 37 -1.68 -13.95 -0.94
CA MET A 37 -0.56 -13.83 -1.86
C MET A 37 0.73 -13.95 -1.10
N GLN A 38 1.74 -14.57 -1.70
CA GLN A 38 3.09 -14.60 -1.15
C GLN A 38 4.12 -14.14 -2.17
N GLY A 39 5.21 -13.55 -1.69
CA GLY A 39 6.36 -13.23 -2.51
C GLY A 39 7.39 -12.37 -1.79
N GLN A 40 8.26 -11.74 -2.58
CA GLN A 40 9.39 -10.94 -2.10
C GLN A 40 9.16 -9.43 -2.23
N ALA A 41 7.94 -8.99 -2.59
CA ALA A 41 7.64 -7.58 -2.67
C ALA A 41 7.81 -6.92 -1.28
N SER A 42 8.24 -5.66 -1.29
CA SER A 42 8.26 -4.86 -0.06
C SER A 42 6.83 -4.69 0.44
N MET A 43 6.64 -4.96 1.73
CA MET A 43 5.34 -4.80 2.39
C MET A 43 5.28 -3.45 3.12
N ASP A 44 5.84 -2.42 2.49
CA ASP A 44 5.92 -1.06 3.01
C ASP A 44 4.76 -0.18 2.53
N MET A 45 3.73 -0.78 1.94
CA MET A 45 2.46 -0.13 1.60
C MET A 45 1.31 -1.15 1.56
N ALA A 46 0.10 -0.69 1.84
CA ALA A 46 -1.11 -1.46 1.66
C ALA A 46 -1.66 -1.35 0.23
N ILE A 47 -2.29 -2.43 -0.23
CA ILE A 47 -3.02 -2.49 -1.51
C ILE A 47 -4.45 -2.95 -1.23
N SER A 48 -5.43 -2.25 -1.80
CA SER A 48 -6.83 -2.66 -1.73
C SER A 48 -7.18 -3.60 -2.88
N PHE A 49 -7.99 -4.61 -2.57
CA PHE A 49 -8.46 -5.62 -3.50
C PHE A 49 -9.99 -5.77 -3.45
N PRO A 50 -10.64 -6.19 -4.56
CA PRO A 50 -12.09 -6.32 -4.66
C PRO A 50 -12.69 -7.45 -3.81
N LEU A 51 -11.84 -8.26 -3.18
CA LEU A 51 -12.20 -9.38 -2.31
C LEU A 51 -11.24 -9.44 -1.12
N PRO A 52 -11.59 -10.12 -0.01
CA PRO A 52 -10.71 -10.28 1.14
C PRO A 52 -9.35 -10.87 0.76
N ALA A 53 -8.29 -10.08 0.88
CA ALA A 53 -6.97 -10.51 0.48
C ALA A 53 -5.87 -9.99 1.42
N CYS A 54 -4.77 -10.73 1.49
CA CYS A 54 -3.57 -10.31 2.20
C CYS A 54 -2.31 -10.73 1.44
N TYR A 55 -1.22 -10.00 1.69
CA TYR A 55 0.11 -10.37 1.21
C TYR A 55 0.94 -10.89 2.37
N LEU A 56 1.64 -11.99 2.15
CA LEU A 56 2.39 -12.74 3.14
C LEU A 56 3.88 -12.73 2.79
N GLN A 57 4.73 -12.63 3.81
CA GLN A 57 6.14 -12.96 3.63
C GLN A 57 6.29 -14.46 3.37
N LEU A 58 7.30 -14.82 2.58
CA LEU A 58 7.62 -16.22 2.26
C LEU A 58 7.74 -17.11 3.51
N LYS A 59 8.27 -16.57 4.62
CA LYS A 59 8.41 -17.31 5.88
C LYS A 59 7.07 -17.71 6.51
N ASP A 60 6.04 -16.86 6.38
CA ASP A 60 4.73 -17.10 6.98
C ASP A 60 3.86 -17.93 6.05
N ALA A 61 3.99 -17.72 4.74
CA ALA A 61 3.38 -18.58 3.75
C ALA A 61 3.93 -20.01 3.81
N ALA A 62 5.23 -20.21 4.07
CA ALA A 62 5.80 -21.55 4.30
C ALA A 62 5.14 -22.28 5.49
N LYS A 63 4.88 -21.56 6.59
CA LYS A 63 4.15 -22.12 7.75
C LYS A 63 2.72 -22.52 7.38
N ILE A 64 2.05 -21.69 6.57
CA ILE A 64 0.70 -21.98 6.08
C ILE A 64 0.69 -23.20 5.16
N LEU A 65 1.66 -23.34 4.25
CA LEU A 65 1.81 -24.53 3.41
C LEU A 65 2.02 -25.80 4.25
N THR A 66 2.84 -25.73 5.31
CA THR A 66 2.99 -26.85 6.26
C THR A 66 1.67 -27.17 6.96
N TYR A 67 0.91 -26.15 7.40
CA TYR A 67 -0.41 -26.33 8.00
C TYR A 67 -1.40 -27.00 7.04
N ILE A 68 -1.48 -26.54 5.78
CA ILE A 68 -2.36 -27.11 4.75
C ILE A 68 -2.08 -28.61 4.55
N ARG A 69 -0.81 -29.02 4.56
CA ARG A 69 -0.40 -30.42 4.40
C ARG A 69 -0.60 -31.27 5.64
N SER A 70 -0.77 -30.65 6.80
CA SER A 70 -0.90 -31.35 8.09
C SER A 70 -2.32 -31.84 8.40
N THR A 71 -3.35 -31.34 7.70
CA THR A 71 -4.75 -31.69 7.94
C THR A 71 -5.51 -31.86 6.64
N SER A 72 -6.48 -32.77 6.61
CA SER A 72 -7.35 -32.98 5.44
C SER A 72 -8.40 -31.87 5.26
N PHE A 73 -8.62 -31.04 6.28
CA PHE A 73 -9.62 -29.95 6.27
C PHE A 73 -9.02 -28.64 6.80
N PRO A 74 -8.06 -28.03 6.10
CA PRO A 74 -7.46 -26.78 6.53
C PRO A 74 -8.48 -25.64 6.45
N THR A 75 -8.53 -24.82 7.50
CA THR A 75 -9.41 -23.65 7.57
C THR A 75 -8.62 -22.38 7.85
N ALA A 76 -9.09 -21.26 7.31
CA ALA A 76 -8.49 -19.95 7.54
C ALA A 76 -9.52 -18.82 7.40
N ALA A 77 -9.25 -17.71 8.09
CA ALA A 77 -10.02 -16.49 8.01
C ALA A 77 -9.09 -15.32 7.70
N ILE A 78 -9.45 -14.50 6.71
CA ILE A 78 -8.80 -13.21 6.43
C ILE A 78 -9.59 -12.15 7.19
N LEU A 79 -8.95 -11.56 8.19
CA LEU A 79 -9.58 -10.56 9.05
C LEU A 79 -9.51 -9.16 8.42
N LYS A 80 -10.31 -8.24 8.97
CA LYS A 80 -10.26 -6.82 8.61
C LYS A 80 -8.90 -6.23 8.97
N THR A 81 -8.38 -5.36 8.11
CA THR A 81 -7.15 -4.60 8.37
C THR A 81 -7.27 -3.77 9.64
N ILE A 82 -6.18 -3.73 10.41
CA ILE A 82 -5.99 -2.89 11.60
C ILE A 82 -4.77 -1.99 11.42
N GLU A 83 -4.74 -0.89 12.14
CA GLU A 83 -3.56 -0.04 12.23
C GLU A 83 -2.53 -0.63 13.21
N VAL A 84 -1.26 -0.49 12.87
CA VAL A 84 -0.14 -0.93 13.71
C VAL A 84 0.88 0.20 13.76
N LYS A 85 1.41 0.48 14.96
CA LYS A 85 2.48 1.45 15.13
C LYS A 85 3.80 0.83 14.66
N ASP A 86 4.36 1.36 13.58
CA ASP A 86 5.70 1.00 13.14
C ASP A 86 6.75 1.87 13.87
N SER A 87 7.59 1.23 14.67
CA SER A 87 8.70 1.88 15.39
C SER A 87 9.83 2.34 14.48
N LEU A 88 9.91 1.83 13.24
CA LEU A 88 10.95 2.18 12.28
C LEU A 88 10.58 3.40 11.44
N ALA A 89 9.31 3.85 11.48
CA ALA A 89 8.87 5.01 10.72
C ALA A 89 9.52 6.33 11.23
N PRO A 90 9.83 7.30 10.34
CA PRO A 90 9.58 7.27 8.90
C PRO A 90 10.68 6.55 8.09
N VAL A 91 10.25 5.76 7.10
CA VAL A 91 11.15 5.10 6.13
C VAL A 91 10.77 5.56 4.72
N VAL A 92 11.75 5.76 3.85
CA VAL A 92 11.47 6.12 2.46
C VAL A 92 10.98 4.88 1.71
N ALA A 93 9.75 4.95 1.22
CA ALA A 93 9.09 3.87 0.48
C ALA A 93 9.94 3.33 -0.69
N SER A 94 9.82 2.04 -0.91
CA SER A 94 10.42 1.23 -1.98
C SER A 94 10.16 1.80 -3.37
N PHE A 95 8.93 2.25 -3.63
CA PHE A 95 8.52 2.83 -4.92
C PHE A 95 9.00 4.28 -5.11
N SER A 96 9.51 4.94 -4.07
CA SER A 96 9.94 6.33 -4.16
C SER A 96 11.18 6.45 -5.04
N SER A 97 11.07 7.27 -6.09
CA SER A 97 12.17 7.50 -7.03
C SER A 97 13.40 8.06 -6.33
N ARG A 98 14.57 7.62 -6.78
CA ARG A 98 15.87 8.02 -6.22
C ARG A 98 16.66 8.85 -7.21
N GLY A 99 17.50 9.73 -6.68
CA GLY A 99 18.51 10.42 -7.46
C GLY A 99 19.64 9.48 -7.93
N PRO A 100 20.68 10.03 -8.59
CA PRO A 100 20.93 11.47 -8.77
C PRO A 100 20.03 12.09 -9.84
N ASN A 101 20.03 13.43 -9.91
CA ASN A 101 19.31 14.16 -10.94
C ASN A 101 19.97 13.95 -12.32
N LYS A 102 19.23 13.32 -13.25
CA LYS A 102 19.75 13.02 -14.59
C LYS A 102 19.98 14.26 -15.45
N ALA A 103 19.27 15.36 -15.19
CA ALA A 103 19.37 16.58 -15.99
C ALA A 103 20.49 17.52 -15.51
N ALA A 104 20.75 17.55 -14.20
CA ALA A 104 21.80 18.35 -13.58
C ALA A 104 22.40 17.52 -12.42
N PRO A 105 23.38 16.65 -12.70
CA PRO A 105 23.95 15.73 -11.71
C PRO A 105 24.54 16.41 -10.47
N GLU A 106 24.96 17.66 -10.60
CA GLU A 106 25.46 18.52 -9.51
C GLU A 106 24.34 19.00 -8.56
N ILE A 107 23.07 18.87 -8.93
CA ILE A 107 21.92 19.24 -8.09
C ILE A 107 21.28 17.97 -7.51
N LEU A 108 21.43 17.76 -6.21
CA LEU A 108 20.85 16.61 -5.50
C LEU A 108 19.31 16.59 -5.56
N LYS A 109 18.75 15.38 -5.74
CA LYS A 109 17.31 15.10 -5.72
C LYS A 109 17.04 13.74 -5.07
N PRO A 110 15.87 13.54 -4.42
CA PRO A 110 14.82 14.52 -4.14
C PRO A 110 15.25 15.55 -3.07
N ASP A 111 14.50 16.65 -2.95
CA ASP A 111 14.84 17.75 -2.03
C ASP A 111 14.31 17.58 -0.61
N PHE A 112 13.20 16.86 -0.46
CA PHE A 112 12.42 16.82 0.77
C PHE A 112 11.62 15.51 0.82
N ILE A 113 11.39 14.99 2.02
CA ILE A 113 10.59 13.79 2.27
C ILE A 113 9.32 14.17 3.02
N SER A 114 8.21 13.47 2.76
CA SER A 114 6.93 13.75 3.41
C SER A 114 6.05 12.49 3.39
N PRO A 115 5.08 12.35 4.30
CA PRO A 115 4.17 11.21 4.32
C PRO A 115 3.44 11.02 2.99
N GLY A 116 3.58 9.83 2.40
CA GLY A 116 2.97 9.49 1.11
C GLY A 116 2.57 8.02 0.98
N VAL A 117 2.63 7.27 2.09
CA VAL A 117 2.23 5.86 2.19
C VAL A 117 0.99 5.79 3.07
N ASP A 118 0.01 5.01 2.61
CA ASP A 118 -1.25 4.70 3.27
C ASP A 118 -1.99 5.95 3.76
N ILE A 119 -2.01 6.99 2.90
CA ILE A 119 -2.66 8.26 3.19
C ILE A 119 -4.15 8.17 2.87
N MET A 120 -4.98 8.45 3.87
CA MET A 120 -6.43 8.58 3.70
C MET A 120 -6.79 9.99 3.24
N ALA A 121 -7.46 10.11 2.09
CA ALA A 121 -7.92 11.38 1.55
C ALA A 121 -9.32 11.24 0.92
N SER A 122 -9.97 12.37 0.63
CA SER A 122 -11.26 12.37 -0.04
C SER A 122 -11.17 11.72 -1.41
N TRP A 123 -12.26 11.05 -1.80
CA TRP A 123 -12.37 10.35 -3.06
C TRP A 123 -13.73 10.58 -3.68
N SER A 124 -13.78 10.58 -5.02
CA SER A 124 -15.03 10.76 -5.73
C SER A 124 -15.86 9.49 -5.67
N PRO A 125 -17.15 9.55 -5.26
CA PRO A 125 -18.02 8.37 -5.19
C PRO A 125 -18.34 7.73 -6.55
N ILE A 126 -17.99 8.39 -7.65
CA ILE A 126 -18.20 7.91 -9.03
C ILE A 126 -16.89 7.42 -9.67
N SER A 127 -15.76 7.50 -8.96
CA SER A 127 -14.48 7.01 -9.47
C SER A 127 -14.35 5.50 -9.25
N ASP A 128 -13.96 4.79 -10.29
CA ASP A 128 -13.65 3.37 -10.19
C ASP A 128 -12.40 3.14 -9.33
N ILE A 129 -12.52 2.27 -8.33
CA ILE A 129 -11.39 1.82 -7.52
C ILE A 129 -11.07 0.40 -7.97
N SER A 130 -10.05 0.26 -8.82
CA SER A 130 -9.43 -1.04 -9.17
C SER A 130 -10.44 -2.18 -9.49
N GLY A 131 -11.45 -1.90 -10.32
CA GLY A 131 -12.44 -2.90 -10.73
C GLY A 131 -13.55 -3.17 -9.70
N GLU A 132 -13.69 -2.32 -8.69
CA GLU A 132 -14.74 -2.39 -7.69
C GLU A 132 -15.88 -1.40 -7.96
N THR A 133 -17.10 -1.84 -7.66
CA THR A 133 -18.29 -0.98 -7.67
C THR A 133 -18.47 -0.20 -6.34
N ARG A 134 -17.45 -0.20 -5.46
CA ARG A 134 -17.53 0.44 -4.15
C ARG A 134 -17.52 1.96 -4.31
N LYS A 135 -18.61 2.60 -3.88
CA LYS A 135 -18.69 4.06 -3.78
C LYS A 135 -18.10 4.49 -2.45
N LEU A 136 -16.90 5.07 -2.49
CA LEU A 136 -16.21 5.56 -1.29
C LEU A 136 -16.12 7.09 -1.32
N MET A 137 -16.32 7.72 -0.17
CA MET A 137 -16.05 9.15 0.03
C MET A 137 -14.59 9.42 0.40
N PHE A 138 -13.88 8.38 0.84
CA PHE A 138 -12.47 8.43 1.22
C PHE A 138 -11.75 7.19 0.68
N ASN A 139 -10.49 7.35 0.33
CA ASN A 139 -9.65 6.26 -0.14
C ASN A 139 -8.28 6.33 0.52
N ILE A 140 -7.66 5.17 0.71
CA ILE A 140 -6.30 5.03 1.26
C ILE A 140 -5.38 4.61 0.13
N ILE A 141 -4.42 5.45 -0.23
CA ILE A 141 -3.47 5.16 -1.31
C ILE A 141 -2.05 5.63 -0.99
N SER A 142 -1.10 4.97 -1.64
CA SER A 142 0.35 5.16 -1.42
C SER A 142 1.03 5.62 -2.70
N ARG A 143 1.47 6.88 -2.76
CA ARG A 143 2.19 7.49 -3.90
C ARG A 143 2.99 8.72 -3.48
N THR A 144 4.03 9.07 -4.24
CA THR A 144 4.72 10.36 -4.11
C THR A 144 3.80 11.55 -4.38
N SER A 145 2.75 11.37 -5.18
CA SER A 145 1.68 12.36 -5.38
C SER A 145 0.88 12.65 -4.11
N MET A 146 0.87 11.74 -3.12
CA MET A 146 0.25 11.94 -1.81
C MET A 146 1.18 12.65 -0.83
N ALA A 147 2.50 12.57 -1.03
CA ALA A 147 3.49 13.36 -0.30
C ALA A 147 3.49 14.84 -0.73
N CYS A 148 3.34 15.11 -2.02
CA CYS A 148 3.32 16.48 -2.57
C CYS A 148 2.34 17.47 -1.89
N PRO A 149 1.07 17.14 -1.65
CA PRO A 149 0.12 18.07 -1.01
C PRO A 149 0.49 18.39 0.44
N HIS A 150 1.13 17.48 1.18
CA HIS A 150 1.61 17.76 2.54
C HIS A 150 2.70 18.85 2.53
N VAL A 151 3.69 18.72 1.64
CA VAL A 151 4.75 19.73 1.45
C VAL A 151 4.16 21.05 0.96
N SER A 152 3.19 21.00 0.04
CA SER A 152 2.51 22.19 -0.48
C SER A 152 1.74 22.92 0.63
N GLY A 153 1.04 22.18 1.49
CA GLY A 153 0.36 22.73 2.66
C GLY A 153 1.33 23.40 3.64
N ALA A 154 2.46 22.74 3.95
CA ALA A 154 3.51 23.32 4.78
C ALA A 154 4.10 24.60 4.15
N ALA A 155 4.36 24.60 2.84
CA ALA A 155 4.87 25.77 2.13
C ALA A 155 3.90 26.95 2.18
N VAL A 156 2.60 26.72 1.97
CA VAL A 156 1.56 27.77 2.08
C VAL A 156 1.44 28.27 3.51
N TYR A 157 1.54 27.38 4.50
CA TYR A 157 1.53 27.76 5.90
C TYR A 157 2.72 28.66 6.25
N VAL A 158 3.94 28.32 5.81
CA VAL A 158 5.11 29.20 5.99
C VAL A 158 4.90 30.54 5.26
N LYS A 159 4.37 30.52 4.02
CA LYS A 159 4.10 31.73 3.24
C LYS A 159 3.12 32.67 3.93
N SER A 160 2.12 32.16 4.66
CA SER A 160 1.11 33.00 5.31
C SER A 160 1.70 33.87 6.44
N PHE A 161 2.76 33.41 7.10
CA PHE A 161 3.51 34.19 8.10
C PHE A 161 4.69 34.98 7.50
N HIS A 162 5.14 34.59 6.31
CA HIS A 162 6.27 35.22 5.62
C HIS A 162 5.88 35.65 4.19
N LEU A 163 4.91 36.56 4.08
CA LEU A 163 4.31 36.97 2.80
C LEU A 163 5.32 37.53 1.78
N THR A 164 6.45 38.08 2.21
CA THR A 164 7.50 38.61 1.32
C THR A 164 8.52 37.57 0.88
N TRP A 165 8.54 36.37 1.48
CA TRP A 165 9.52 35.34 1.12
C TRP A 165 9.31 34.80 -0.29
N LEU A 166 10.41 34.66 -1.03
CA LEU A 166 10.42 34.03 -2.34
C LEU A 166 10.26 32.51 -2.23
N PRO A 167 9.83 31.81 -3.30
CA PRO A 167 9.71 30.34 -3.30
C PRO A 167 11.00 29.62 -2.88
N ALA A 168 12.16 30.17 -3.28
CA ALA A 168 13.47 29.63 -2.89
C ALA A 168 13.72 29.71 -1.37
N ALA A 169 13.30 30.81 -0.72
CA ALA A 169 13.44 30.96 0.73
C ALA A 169 12.54 29.98 1.48
N ILE A 170 11.31 29.77 1.01
CA ILE A 170 10.37 28.80 1.61
C ILE A 170 10.88 27.37 1.45
N ARG A 171 11.34 27.00 0.24
CA ARG A 171 11.98 25.70 0.02
C ARG A 171 13.19 25.51 0.92
N SER A 172 14.06 26.52 1.03
CA SER A 172 15.24 26.46 1.90
C SER A 172 14.83 26.25 3.36
N ALA A 173 13.83 26.99 3.85
CA ALA A 173 13.35 26.87 5.22
C ALA A 173 12.84 25.45 5.51
N LEU A 174 11.99 24.90 4.62
CA LEU A 174 11.50 23.53 4.77
C LEU A 174 12.64 22.51 4.76
N MET A 175 13.62 22.65 3.87
CA MET A 175 14.74 21.70 3.77
C MET A 175 15.66 21.70 5.00
N ILE A 176 15.90 22.84 5.64
CA ILE A 176 16.81 22.93 6.79
C ILE A 176 16.16 22.58 8.13
N THR A 177 14.82 22.67 8.23
CA THR A 177 14.08 22.39 9.47
C THR A 177 13.29 21.07 9.44
N GLY A 178 13.29 20.37 8.30
CA GLY A 178 12.54 19.13 8.06
C GLY A 178 13.17 17.88 8.62
#